data_AF-A0A6M8B813-F1
#
_entry.id   AF-A0A6M8B813-F1
#
_cell.length_a   1.000
_cell.length_b   1.000
_cell.length_c   1.000
_cell.angle_alpha   90.00
_cell.angle_beta   90.00
_cell.angle_gamma   90.00
#
_symmetry.space_group_name_H-M   'P 1'
#
loop_
_entity.id
_entity.type
_entity.pdbx_description
1 polymer ?
#
loop_
_entity_poly.entity_id
_entity_poly.type
_entity_poly.pdbx_seq_one_letter_code
_entity_poly.pdbx_strand_id
1 'polypeptide(L)'
;MQANATNRENRWFPEIDSIATAHRVARQGVIASLILAGVTTAFAIAATQNTLPSELLELDEVFNPLLFVDALIYGAIAWGIQRMSRIAAIAGLSIYLLSRVLLHLSGMPTNLFGMAIVTLISVAFINAIRSTFAYHRFQLQQASEKPSE
;
A
#
# COMPACT_ATOMS: atom_id res chain seq x y z
N MET A 1 37.34 -2.26 -19.65
CA MET A 1 36.89 -0.86 -19.55
C MET A 1 35.47 -0.88 -18.98
N GLN A 2 35.31 -0.42 -17.74
CA GLN A 2 34.06 -0.42 -17.01
C GLN A 2 33.15 0.70 -17.56
N ALA A 3 31.96 0.34 -18.03
CA ALA A 3 30.92 1.32 -18.31
C ALA A 3 30.30 1.76 -16.99
N ASN A 4 30.74 2.92 -16.51
CA ASN A 4 30.21 3.63 -15.36
C ASN A 4 28.81 4.15 -15.71
N ALA A 5 27.78 3.34 -15.45
CA ALA A 5 26.39 3.78 -15.56
C ALA A 5 26.12 4.74 -14.40
N THR A 6 25.99 6.03 -14.71
CA THR A 6 25.60 7.06 -13.76
C THR A 6 24.18 6.78 -13.27
N ASN A 7 24.07 6.01 -12.19
CA ASN A 7 22.82 5.66 -11.53
C ASN A 7 22.24 6.91 -10.85
N ARG A 8 21.33 7.59 -11.55
CA ARG A 8 20.49 8.61 -10.93
C ARG A 8 19.49 7.87 -10.06
N GLU A 9 19.74 7.80 -8.75
CA GLU A 9 18.79 7.24 -7.78
C GLU A 9 17.42 7.93 -7.94
N ASN A 10 16.49 7.27 -8.62
CA ASN A 10 15.12 7.73 -8.72
C ASN A 10 14.43 7.46 -7.38
N ARG A 11 14.31 8.50 -6.54
CA ARG A 11 13.63 8.42 -5.22
C ARG A 11 12.22 7.82 -5.27
N TRP A 12 11.52 7.99 -6.38
CA TRP A 12 10.17 7.47 -6.60
C TRP A 12 10.15 5.97 -6.92
N PHE A 13 11.17 5.47 -7.61
CA PHE A 13 11.28 4.08 -8.07
C PHE A 13 12.71 3.60 -7.83
N PRO A 14 13.05 3.26 -6.57
CA PRO A 14 14.39 2.77 -6.25
C PRO A 14 14.69 1.48 -7.03
N GLU A 15 15.96 1.30 -7.35
CA GLU A 15 16.44 0.05 -7.93
C GLU A 15 16.36 -1.09 -6.91
N ILE A 16 16.10 -2.29 -7.41
CA ILE A 16 15.94 -3.50 -6.59
C ILE A 16 16.93 -4.51 -7.15
N ASP A 17 18.10 -4.58 -6.55
CA ASP A 17 19.26 -5.37 -6.98
C ASP A 17 19.50 -6.61 -6.11
N SER A 18 18.95 -6.62 -4.90
CA SER A 18 19.13 -7.68 -3.93
C SER A 18 17.84 -8.00 -3.17
N ILE A 19 17.83 -9.17 -2.51
CA ILE A 19 16.75 -9.56 -1.60
C ILE A 19 16.59 -8.55 -0.46
N ALA A 20 17.69 -8.06 0.10
CA ALA A 20 17.66 -7.08 1.18
C ALA A 20 17.04 -5.74 0.71
N THR A 21 17.41 -5.28 -0.48
CA THR A 21 16.83 -4.07 -1.08
C THR A 21 15.34 -4.25 -1.36
N ALA A 22 14.92 -5.44 -1.82
CA ALA A 22 13.51 -5.77 -1.99
C ALA A 22 12.73 -5.60 -0.67
N HIS A 23 13.21 -6.18 0.43
CA HIS A 23 12.59 -5.98 1.76
C HIS A 23 12.47 -4.50 2.16
N ARG A 24 13.52 -3.72 1.92
CA ARG A 24 13.51 -2.29 2.21
C ARG A 24 12.45 -1.53 1.39
N VAL A 25 12.33 -1.81 0.09
CA VAL A 25 11.38 -1.13 -0.80
C VAL A 25 9.94 -1.57 -0.51
N ALA A 26 9.72 -2.86 -0.22
CA ALA A 26 8.40 -3.40 0.13
C ALA A 26 7.83 -2.77 1.42
N ARG A 27 8.70 -2.37 2.35
CA ARG A 27 8.30 -1.69 3.59
C ARG A 27 7.54 -0.38 3.35
N GLN A 28 7.72 0.28 2.21
CA GLN A 28 6.91 1.46 1.85
C GLN A 28 5.42 1.12 1.78
N GLY A 29 5.05 0.01 1.13
CA GLY A 29 3.66 -0.45 1.07
C GLY A 29 3.11 -0.93 2.42
N VAL A 30 3.97 -1.52 3.27
CA VAL A 30 3.58 -1.86 4.66
C VAL A 30 3.23 -0.61 5.45
N ILE A 31 4.10 0.40 5.43
CA ILE A 31 3.87 1.66 6.14
C ILE A 31 2.61 2.35 5.59
N ALA A 32 2.43 2.38 4.27
CA ALA A 32 1.23 2.95 3.65
C ALA A 32 -0.05 2.22 4.13
N SER A 33 -0.02 0.88 4.18
CA SER A 33 -1.16 0.08 4.66
C SER A 33 -1.46 0.33 6.14
N LEU A 34 -0.44 0.49 6.98
CA LEU A 34 -0.62 0.81 8.40
C LEU A 34 -1.18 2.22 8.62
N ILE A 35 -0.73 3.20 7.82
CA ILE A 35 -1.30 4.55 7.85
C ILE A 35 -2.78 4.49 7.45
N LEU A 36 -3.11 3.77 6.38
CA LEU A 36 -4.49 3.55 5.95
C LEU A 36 -5.34 2.91 7.06
N ALA A 37 -4.86 1.83 7.68
CA ALA A 37 -5.55 1.19 8.79
C ALA A 37 -5.81 2.17 9.95
N GLY A 38 -4.80 2.98 10.32
CA GLY A 38 -4.92 3.99 11.36
C GLY A 38 -5.93 5.08 11.03
N VAL A 39 -5.90 5.61 9.80
CA VAL A 39 -6.86 6.62 9.32
C VAL A 39 -8.27 6.03 9.31
N THR A 40 -8.48 4.85 8.72
CA THR A 40 -9.79 4.19 8.69
C THR A 40 -10.33 3.94 10.10
N THR A 41 -9.47 3.53 11.03
CA THR A 41 -9.86 3.35 12.45
C THR A 41 -10.26 4.67 13.10
N ALA A 42 -9.50 5.74 12.87
CA ALA A 42 -9.84 7.06 13.40
C ALA A 42 -11.18 7.57 12.86
N PHE A 43 -11.45 7.36 11.56
CA PHE A 43 -12.75 7.66 10.95
C PHE A 43 -13.87 6.81 11.55
N ALA A 44 -13.65 5.50 11.75
CA ALA A 44 -14.62 4.62 12.40
C ALA A 44 -14.98 5.09 13.82
N ILE A 45 -13.98 5.52 14.62
CA ILE A 45 -14.23 6.06 15.96
C ILE A 45 -15.01 7.37 15.87
N ALA A 46 -14.63 8.29 14.99
CA ALA A 46 -15.32 9.57 14.82
C ALA A 46 -16.80 9.40 14.42
N ALA A 47 -17.08 8.42 13.55
CA ALA A 47 -18.42 7.99 13.18
C ALA A 47 -19.25 7.55 14.40
N THR A 48 -18.70 6.66 15.24
CA THR A 48 -19.41 6.18 16.44
C THR A 48 -19.75 7.29 17.45
N GLN A 49 -19.00 8.40 17.43
CA GLN A 49 -19.22 9.54 18.32
C GLN A 49 -20.18 10.59 17.74
N ASN A 50 -20.75 10.37 16.54
CA ASN A 50 -21.56 11.35 15.79
C ASN A 50 -20.87 12.72 15.63
N THR A 51 -19.54 12.73 15.65
CA THR A 51 -18.72 13.96 15.52
C THR A 51 -18.40 14.29 14.06
N LEU A 52 -18.84 13.43 13.13
CA LEU A 52 -18.66 13.66 11.71
C LEU A 52 -19.64 14.73 11.21
N PRO A 53 -19.23 15.56 10.23
CA PRO A 53 -20.13 16.44 9.50
C PRO A 53 -21.35 15.67 8.97
N SER A 54 -22.52 16.31 8.94
CA SER A 54 -23.80 15.72 8.47
C SER A 54 -23.72 15.15 7.05
N GLU A 55 -22.82 15.67 6.21
CA GLU A 55 -22.55 15.20 4.85
C GLU A 55 -21.86 13.82 4.81
N LEU A 56 -21.14 13.44 5.87
CA LEU A 56 -20.49 12.14 6.02
C LEU A 56 -21.35 11.16 6.83
N LEU A 57 -22.35 11.66 7.57
CA LEU A 57 -23.30 10.86 8.33
C LEU A 57 -24.32 10.12 7.44
N GLU A 58 -24.63 10.61 6.24
CA GLU A 58 -25.52 9.88 5.30
C GLU A 58 -24.85 8.62 4.70
N LEU A 59 -23.51 8.54 4.72
CA LEU A 59 -22.78 7.31 4.41
C LEU A 59 -22.71 6.36 5.62
N ASP A 60 -23.05 6.84 6.82
CA ASP A 60 -22.79 6.15 8.09
C ASP A 60 -23.75 4.98 8.36
N GLU A 61 -24.97 5.01 7.79
CA GLU A 61 -25.93 3.89 7.89
C GLU A 61 -25.50 2.65 7.07
N VAL A 62 -24.66 2.83 6.04
CA VAL A 62 -24.21 1.72 5.18
C VAL A 62 -22.90 1.09 5.68
N PHE A 63 -22.07 1.84 6.43
CA PHE A 63 -20.67 1.46 6.68
C PHE A 63 -20.26 1.27 8.16
N ASN A 64 -21.13 1.51 9.15
CA ASN A 64 -20.74 1.65 10.56
C ASN A 64 -19.87 0.52 11.17
N PRO A 65 -20.18 -0.79 11.02
CA PRO A 65 -19.29 -1.87 11.49
C PRO A 65 -18.18 -2.23 10.48
N LEU A 66 -18.44 -1.97 9.19
CA LEU A 66 -17.57 -2.38 8.08
C LEU A 66 -16.27 -1.58 8.05
N LEU A 67 -16.24 -0.36 8.58
CA LEU A 67 -15.01 0.43 8.67
C LEU A 67 -13.94 -0.22 9.57
N PHE A 68 -14.35 -0.90 10.65
CA PHE A 68 -13.42 -1.67 11.47
C PHE A 68 -12.90 -2.91 10.72
N VAL A 69 -13.76 -3.54 9.91
CA VAL A 69 -13.35 -4.66 9.05
C VAL A 69 -12.35 -4.18 8.00
N ASP A 70 -12.57 -3.02 7.37
CA ASP A 70 -11.63 -2.43 6.42
C ASP A 70 -10.26 -2.13 7.07
N ALA A 71 -10.25 -1.60 8.29
CA ALA A 71 -9.00 -1.38 9.02
C ALA A 71 -8.25 -2.70 9.29
N LEU A 72 -8.96 -3.77 9.65
CA LEU A 72 -8.38 -5.10 9.80
C LEU A 72 -7.86 -5.67 8.48
N ILE A 73 -8.57 -5.43 7.37
CA ILE A 73 -8.13 -5.83 6.02
C ILE A 73 -6.82 -5.14 5.67
N TYR A 74 -6.68 -3.83 5.91
CA TYR A 74 -5.41 -3.13 5.69
C TYR A 74 -4.28 -3.63 6.61
N GLY A 75 -4.60 -4.02 7.84
CA GLY A 75 -3.66 -4.71 8.73
C GLY A 75 -3.19 -6.07 8.17
N ALA A 76 -4.12 -6.87 7.66
CA ALA A 76 -3.82 -8.15 7.02
C ALA A 76 -2.98 -7.98 5.74
N ILE A 77 -3.26 -6.94 4.95
CA ILE A 77 -2.45 -6.55 3.79
C ILE A 77 -1.04 -6.16 4.23
N ALA A 78 -0.89 -5.33 5.26
CA ALA A 78 0.42 -4.92 5.77
C ALA A 78 1.27 -6.14 6.16
N TRP A 79 0.65 -7.09 6.87
CA TRP A 79 1.30 -8.36 7.23
C TRP A 79 1.63 -9.23 6.01
N GLY A 80 0.73 -9.31 5.03
CA GLY A 80 0.95 -10.03 3.79
C GLY A 80 2.10 -9.46 2.95
N ILE A 81 2.20 -8.13 2.84
CA ILE A 81 3.31 -7.45 2.17
C ILE A 81 4.61 -7.68 2.93
N GLN A 82 4.59 -7.67 4.27
CA GLN A 82 5.75 -7.98 5.09
C GLN A 82 6.28 -9.41 4.84
N ARG A 83 5.39 -10.36 4.56
CA ARG A 83 5.73 -11.73 4.13
C ARG A 83 6.03 -11.88 2.63
N MET A 84 6.24 -10.78 1.91
CA MET A 84 6.54 -10.76 0.47
C MET A 84 5.46 -11.46 -0.40
N SER A 85 4.20 -11.40 0.03
CA SER A 85 3.08 -11.94 -0.75
C SER A 85 2.71 -11.01 -1.91
N ARG A 86 2.81 -11.54 -3.14
CA ARG A 86 2.40 -10.84 -4.37
C ARG A 86 0.91 -10.49 -4.34
N ILE A 87 0.08 -11.41 -3.86
CA ILE A 87 -1.38 -11.24 -3.80
C ILE A 87 -1.74 -10.12 -2.82
N ALA A 88 -1.08 -10.06 -1.65
CA ALA A 88 -1.35 -9.01 -0.67
C ALA A 88 -1.00 -7.62 -1.21
N ALA A 89 0.12 -7.48 -1.93
CA ALA A 89 0.51 -6.20 -2.51
C ALA A 89 -0.48 -5.70 -3.58
N ILE A 90 -0.97 -6.61 -4.43
CA ILE A 90 -1.99 -6.29 -5.46
C ILE A 90 -3.34 -5.98 -4.80
N ALA A 91 -3.76 -6.79 -3.83
CA ALA A 91 -5.02 -6.60 -3.11
C ALA A 91 -5.02 -5.25 -2.38
N GLY A 92 -3.91 -4.87 -1.74
CA GLY A 92 -3.76 -3.58 -1.07
C GLY A 92 -3.97 -2.39 -1.98
N LEU A 93 -3.33 -2.38 -3.15
CA LEU A 93 -3.53 -1.32 -4.14
C LEU A 93 -4.98 -1.31 -4.66
N SER A 94 -5.55 -2.48 -4.93
CA SER A 94 -6.89 -2.62 -5.52
C SER A 94 -7.97 -2.11 -4.57
N ILE A 95 -7.92 -2.53 -3.30
CA ILE A 95 -8.85 -2.08 -2.26
C ILE A 95 -8.69 -0.58 -2.04
N TYR A 96 -7.45 -0.09 -1.97
CA TYR A 96 -7.18 1.33 -1.84
C TYR A 96 -7.80 2.17 -2.97
N LEU A 97 -7.61 1.75 -4.22
CA LEU A 97 -8.18 2.45 -5.38
C LEU A 97 -9.71 2.37 -5.39
N LEU A 98 -10.30 1.23 -5.03
CA LEU A 98 -11.74 1.09 -4.92
C LEU A 98 -12.32 2.05 -3.87
N SER A 99 -11.76 2.06 -2.66
CA SER A 99 -12.16 3.01 -1.61
C SER A 99 -12.04 4.46 -2.10
N ARG A 100 -10.99 4.78 -2.89
CA ARG A 100 -10.81 6.13 -3.40
C ARG A 100 -11.85 6.52 -4.45
N VAL A 101 -12.22 5.60 -5.34
CA VAL A 101 -13.28 5.82 -6.32
C VAL A 101 -14.63 6.02 -5.62
N LEU A 102 -14.94 5.20 -4.62
CA LEU A 102 -16.17 5.34 -3.84
C LEU A 102 -16.28 6.70 -3.15
N LEU A 103 -15.20 7.16 -2.50
CA LEU A 103 -15.13 8.50 -1.88
C LEU A 103 -15.25 9.64 -2.89
N HIS A 104 -14.79 9.45 -4.13
CA HIS A 104 -14.93 10.46 -5.17
C HIS A 104 -16.37 10.52 -5.70
N LEU A 105 -17.01 9.35 -5.87
CA LEU A 105 -18.41 9.24 -6.30
C LEU A 105 -19.39 9.78 -5.25
N SER A 106 -19.02 9.75 -3.97
CA SER A 106 -19.82 10.34 -2.89
C SER A 106 -19.76 11.88 -2.84
N GLY A 107 -19.11 12.53 -3.82
CA GLY A 107 -19.07 13.98 -3.94
C GLY A 107 -18.11 14.68 -2.97
N MET A 108 -17.25 13.94 -2.27
CA MET A 108 -16.29 14.54 -1.34
C MET A 108 -15.26 15.40 -2.11
N PRO A 109 -15.13 16.71 -1.80
CA PRO A 109 -14.23 17.60 -2.51
C PRO A 109 -12.77 17.14 -2.33
N THR A 110 -12.06 17.07 -3.46
CA THR A 110 -10.69 16.55 -3.51
C THR A 110 -9.70 17.72 -3.50
N ASN A 111 -9.14 18.04 -2.33
CA ASN A 111 -8.17 19.12 -2.21
C ASN A 111 -6.80 18.68 -2.79
N LEU A 112 -5.96 19.63 -3.20
CA LEU A 112 -4.62 19.36 -3.76
C LEU A 112 -3.77 18.48 -2.82
N PHE A 113 -3.86 18.71 -1.51
CA PHE A 113 -3.22 17.90 -0.48
C PHE A 113 -3.70 16.44 -0.50
N GLY A 114 -5.00 16.22 -0.70
CA GLY A 114 -5.58 14.87 -0.83
C GLY A 114 -5.07 14.14 -2.07
N MET A 115 -4.94 14.83 -3.21
CA MET A 115 -4.36 14.24 -4.41
C MET A 115 -2.88 13.88 -4.24
N ALA A 116 -2.11 14.70 -3.52
CA ALA A 116 -0.71 14.41 -3.22
C ALA A 116 -0.56 13.15 -2.36
N ILE A 117 -1.37 13.01 -1.30
CA ILE A 117 -1.39 11.80 -0.47
C ILE A 117 -1.76 10.58 -1.31
N VAL A 118 -2.78 10.70 -2.16
CA VAL A 118 -3.21 9.58 -3.00
C VAL A 118 -2.12 9.09 -3.92
N THR A 119 -1.41 10.03 -4.53
CA THR A 119 -0.29 9.73 -5.41
C THR A 119 0.83 9.02 -4.64
N LEU A 120 1.17 9.52 -3.45
CA LEU A 120 2.24 8.96 -2.62
C LEU A 120 1.92 7.53 -2.15
N ILE A 121 0.70 7.29 -1.69
CA ILE A 121 0.24 5.95 -1.28
C ILE A 121 0.24 4.99 -2.47
N SER A 122 -0.24 5.45 -3.64
CA SER A 122 -0.25 4.65 -4.87
C SER A 122 1.16 4.23 -5.27
N VAL A 123 2.12 5.17 -5.25
CA VAL A 123 3.54 4.87 -5.53
C VAL A 123 4.11 3.88 -4.52
N ALA A 124 3.80 4.02 -3.23
CA ALA A 124 4.26 3.08 -2.20
C ALA A 124 3.76 1.65 -2.45
N PHE A 125 2.49 1.48 -2.84
CA PHE A 125 1.96 0.17 -3.22
C PHE A 125 2.55 -0.37 -4.52
N ILE A 126 2.74 0.47 -5.54
CA ILE A 126 3.41 0.07 -6.79
C ILE A 126 4.83 -0.43 -6.51
N ASN A 127 5.57 0.28 -5.65
CA ASN A 127 6.91 -0.14 -5.21
C ASN A 127 6.86 -1.45 -4.44
N ALA A 128 5.86 -1.66 -3.58
CA ALA A 128 5.67 -2.94 -2.89
C ALA A 128 5.37 -4.08 -3.87
N ILE A 129 4.51 -3.88 -4.86
CA ILE A 129 4.24 -4.88 -5.91
C ILE A 129 5.55 -5.21 -6.65
N ARG A 130 6.24 -4.20 -7.20
CA ARG A 130 7.52 -4.40 -7.90
C ARG A 130 8.54 -5.16 -7.06
N SER A 131 8.63 -4.81 -5.78
CA SER A 131 9.52 -5.47 -4.83
C SER A 131 9.18 -6.94 -4.57
N THR A 132 7.90 -7.26 -4.33
CA THR A 132 7.50 -8.65 -4.11
C THR A 132 7.80 -9.53 -5.33
N PHE A 133 7.58 -9.02 -6.54
CA PHE A 133 7.92 -9.76 -7.76
C PHE A 133 9.44 -9.94 -7.93
N ALA A 134 10.24 -8.89 -7.67
CA ALA A 134 11.69 -8.98 -7.72
C ALA A 134 12.24 -9.98 -6.67
N TYR A 135 11.69 -9.99 -5.46
CA TYR A 135 12.06 -10.93 -4.41
C TYR A 135 11.89 -12.40 -4.84
N HIS A 136 10.74 -12.75 -5.43
CA HIS A 136 10.51 -14.11 -5.94
C HIS A 136 11.46 -14.47 -7.09
N ARG A 137 11.78 -13.51 -7.97
CA ARG A 137 12.77 -13.71 -9.04
C ARG A 137 14.17 -14.00 -8.46
N PHE A 138 14.62 -13.25 -7.46
CA PHE A 138 15.94 -13.47 -6.85
C PHE A 138 16.04 -14.78 -6.08
N GLN A 139 14.97 -15.19 -5.39
CA GLN A 139 14.94 -16.49 -4.73
C GLN A 139 15.12 -17.65 -5.72
N LEU A 140 14.47 -17.58 -6.89
CA LEU A 140 14.62 -18.61 -7.94
C LEU A 140 16.05 -18.67 -8.49
N GLN A 141 16.70 -17.52 -8.65
CA GLN A 141 18.09 -17.44 -9.11
C GLN A 141 19.06 -18.06 -8.09
N GLN A 142 18.92 -17.73 -6.81
CA GLN A 142 19.75 -18.32 -5.74
C GLN A 142 19.55 -19.83 -5.60
N ALA A 143 18.33 -20.32 -5.82
CA ALA A 143 18.05 -21.75 -5.80
C ALA A 143 18.70 -22.50 -6.97
N SER A 144 18.86 -21.85 -8.12
CA SER A 144 19.48 -22.42 -9.33
C SER A 144 21.01 -22.34 -9.30
N GLU A 145 21.57 -21.41 -8.53
CA GLU A 145 23.03 -21.21 -8.41
C GLU A 145 23.68 -22.13 -7.37
N LYS A 146 22.92 -22.69 -6.41
CA LYS A 146 23.43 -23.76 -5.55
C LYS A 146 23.59 -25.04 -6.37
N PRO A 147 24.83 -25.48 -6.69
CA PRO A 147 25.04 -26.74 -7.39
C PRO A 147 24.61 -27.89 -6.48
N SER A 148 23.96 -28.89 -7.07
CA SER A 148 23.69 -30.17 -6.42
C SER A 148 25.01 -30.80 -5.97
N GLU A 149 25.30 -30.75 -4.67
CA GLU A 149 26.27 -31.63 -4.01
C GLU A 149 25.79 -33.08 -3.99
#